data_AF-A0A954JIT7-F1
#
_entry.id   AF-A0A954JIT7-F1
#
_cell.length_a   1.000
_cell.length_b   1.000
_cell.length_c   1.000
_cell.angle_alpha   90.00
_cell.angle_beta   90.00
_cell.angle_gamma   90.00
#
_symmetry.space_group_name_H-M   'P 1'
#
loop_
_entity.id
_entity.type
_entity.pdbx_description
1 polymer ?
#
loop_
_entity_poly.entity_id
_entity_poly.type
_entity_poly.pdbx_seq_one_letter_code
_entity_poly.pdbx_strand_id
1 'polypeptide(L)'
;MAHASTTPDDPQLLDVASEREKEILSGAEVDGDHTEVSRDSCEDARELLANPSEGLLSWEPFPVPWRHPLKAMAWIIRLVWGLASLVFFLAVTAAIPIVNFLALGYLLEVQGRVARTGRFRDAFPLLNDAPRFGSIALGIWVCLMPLRLISSMAADAQLIDPTAAPAIRFQVAQSILWGLTTAHIILALARGGSLACFVRPIKNVRWLWSRLREGNYLETASDHVAKFVRGLRLRHHFWLGLRGFLVAFAWLLIPTAIYSATNRPEGASIVAVLVGGTLLTLALSWVAFLQAHFAAENRLSAGFELRKVRTLWGHAPLSWALAMIVLYALSLPFYIFKAFSPPQDAMWPFLIIFVISIYPTRIITGWAYRQAVVRFEQGRRAHWSLRWLCGGVLMPLLAFYVFILFFTQFLGAEGKRTLFQHHALLLPSPF
;
A
#
# COMPACT_ATOMS: atom_id res chain seq x y z
N MET A 1 -2.35 52.48 -39.53
CA MET A 1 -3.58 53.27 -39.27
C MET A 1 -4.25 52.64 -38.05
N ALA A 2 -4.43 53.23 -36.89
CA ALA A 2 -4.14 54.55 -36.35
C ALA A 2 -3.98 54.43 -34.81
N HIS A 3 -3.22 55.36 -34.24
CA HIS A 3 -2.97 55.59 -32.81
C HIS A 3 -4.19 56.17 -32.07
N ALA A 4 -4.29 55.88 -30.76
CA ALA A 4 -4.68 56.79 -29.64
C ALA A 4 -4.66 55.94 -28.34
N SER A 5 -3.85 56.12 -27.29
CA SER A 5 -3.40 57.26 -26.47
C SER A 5 -4.53 57.99 -25.70
N THR A 6 -4.81 57.53 -24.49
CA THR A 6 -5.48 58.32 -23.45
C THR A 6 -4.80 58.04 -22.11
N THR A 7 -3.87 58.92 -21.74
CA THR A 7 -3.49 59.26 -20.37
C THR A 7 -4.65 59.99 -19.67
N PRO A 8 -4.83 59.81 -18.36
CA PRO A 8 -5.54 60.79 -17.54
C PRO A 8 -4.59 61.32 -16.46
N ASP A 9 -3.90 62.41 -16.75
CA ASP A 9 -3.40 63.36 -15.75
C ASP A 9 -4.51 64.36 -15.48
N ASP A 10 -5.42 64.03 -14.55
CA ASP A 10 -6.41 64.97 -14.03
C ASP A 10 -6.27 65.09 -12.50
N PRO A 11 -5.60 66.14 -11.98
CA PRO A 11 -5.22 66.24 -10.58
C PRO A 11 -6.40 66.48 -9.61
N GLN A 12 -7.64 66.65 -10.09
CA GLN A 12 -8.81 66.81 -9.23
C GLN A 12 -9.47 65.49 -8.78
N LEU A 13 -9.17 64.37 -9.45
CA LEU A 13 -9.73 63.04 -9.10
C LEU A 13 -8.93 62.31 -8.00
N LEU A 14 -7.68 62.73 -7.76
CA LEU A 14 -6.81 62.16 -6.72
C LEU A 14 -7.16 62.67 -5.31
N ASP A 15 -7.73 63.88 -5.19
CA ASP A 15 -8.03 64.47 -3.89
C ASP A 15 -9.28 63.84 -3.23
N VAL A 16 -10.28 63.48 -4.05
CA VAL A 16 -11.49 62.79 -3.60
C VAL A 16 -11.22 61.31 -3.23
N ALA A 17 -10.22 60.68 -3.88
CA ALA A 17 -9.77 59.33 -3.53
C ALA A 17 -8.97 59.32 -2.21
N SER A 18 -8.13 60.35 -1.99
CA SER A 18 -7.35 60.55 -0.77
C SER A 18 -8.24 60.79 0.47
N GLU A 19 -9.32 61.56 0.35
CA GLU A 19 -10.26 61.75 1.47
C GLU A 19 -11.05 60.48 1.80
N ARG A 20 -11.48 59.71 0.79
CA ARG A 20 -12.14 58.40 1.03
C ARG A 20 -11.21 57.36 1.62
N GLU A 21 -9.93 57.37 1.28
CA GLU A 21 -8.95 56.44 1.85
C GLU A 21 -8.67 56.78 3.32
N LYS A 22 -8.68 58.07 3.69
CA LYS A 22 -8.60 58.51 5.10
C LYS A 22 -9.85 58.17 5.91
N GLU A 23 -11.03 58.20 5.31
CA GLU A 23 -12.28 57.81 5.99
C GLU A 23 -12.35 56.29 6.24
N ILE A 24 -11.81 55.46 5.33
CA ILE A 24 -11.71 54.01 5.51
C ILE A 24 -10.62 53.64 6.54
N LEU A 25 -9.49 54.35 6.55
CA LEU A 25 -8.42 54.12 7.54
C LEU A 25 -8.77 54.62 8.94
N SER A 26 -9.61 55.66 9.07
CA SER A 26 -10.08 56.15 10.38
C SER A 26 -11.19 55.28 11.00
N GLY A 27 -11.84 54.41 10.22
CA GLY A 27 -12.86 53.48 10.70
C GLY A 27 -12.31 52.11 11.15
N ALA A 28 -11.02 51.84 10.98
CA ALA A 28 -10.38 50.55 11.27
C ALA A 28 -9.58 50.52 12.58
N GLU A 29 -9.70 51.55 13.42
CA GLU A 29 -9.01 51.66 14.72
C GLU A 29 -9.98 51.48 15.89
N VAL A 30 -10.78 50.41 15.84
CA VAL A 30 -11.45 49.83 17.01
C VAL A 30 -11.44 48.31 16.84
N ASP A 31 -10.91 47.62 17.86
CA ASP A 31 -10.91 46.17 18.09
C ASP A 31 -9.65 45.38 17.65
N GLY A 32 -8.58 45.57 18.42
CA GLY A 32 -7.26 44.93 18.25
C GLY A 32 -7.11 43.54 18.87
N ASP A 33 -8.09 42.63 18.70
CA ASP A 33 -7.98 41.22 19.15
C ASP A 33 -8.43 40.19 18.10
N HIS A 34 -8.98 40.62 16.95
CA HIS A 34 -9.54 39.71 15.94
C HIS A 34 -8.74 39.60 14.62
N THR A 35 -7.68 40.39 14.43
CA THR A 35 -6.91 40.45 13.18
C THR A 35 -5.70 39.52 13.11
N GLU A 36 -5.15 39.03 14.24
CA GLU A 36 -4.04 38.06 14.22
C GLU A 36 -4.51 36.66 13.78
N VAL A 37 -5.67 36.19 14.24
CA VAL A 37 -6.20 34.85 13.91
C VAL A 37 -6.51 34.70 12.41
N SER A 38 -6.91 35.79 11.74
CA SER A 38 -7.27 35.78 10.32
C SER A 38 -6.03 35.82 9.40
N ARG A 39 -4.94 36.46 9.85
CA ARG A 39 -3.65 36.44 9.13
C ARG A 39 -3.02 35.05 9.18
N ASP A 40 -3.01 34.41 10.36
CA ASP A 40 -2.44 33.08 10.57
C ASP A 40 -3.18 32.01 9.71
N SER A 41 -4.52 32.07 9.66
CA SER A 41 -5.33 31.18 8.80
C SER A 41 -5.09 31.39 7.30
N CYS A 42 -4.75 32.61 6.87
CA CYS A 42 -4.52 32.93 5.46
C CYS A 42 -3.09 32.55 5.01
N GLU A 43 -2.12 32.62 5.93
CA GLU A 43 -0.75 32.15 5.74
C GLU A 43 -0.70 30.61 5.69
N ASP A 44 -1.36 29.94 6.63
CA ASP A 44 -1.54 28.47 6.61
C ASP A 44 -2.22 27.99 5.32
N ALA A 45 -3.26 28.70 4.87
CA ALA A 45 -3.94 28.37 3.61
C ALA A 45 -3.05 28.56 2.38
N ARG A 46 -2.18 29.58 2.38
CA ARG A 46 -1.19 29.81 1.32
C ARG A 46 -0.09 28.75 1.34
N GLU A 47 0.37 28.33 2.50
CA GLU A 47 1.38 27.28 2.66
C GLU A 47 0.82 25.90 2.24
N LEU A 48 -0.44 25.62 2.59
CA LEU A 48 -1.17 24.42 2.13
C LEU A 48 -1.42 24.40 0.62
N LEU A 49 -1.62 25.56 -0.01
CA LEU A 49 -1.75 25.67 -1.47
C LEU A 49 -0.40 25.61 -2.20
N ALA A 50 0.68 26.03 -1.55
CA ALA A 50 2.05 25.93 -2.08
C ALA A 50 2.60 24.49 -2.04
N ASN A 51 2.09 23.64 -1.14
CA ASN A 51 2.50 22.25 -0.99
C ASN A 51 1.29 21.28 -0.97
N PRO A 52 0.71 20.94 -2.14
CA PRO A 52 -0.49 20.09 -2.24
C PRO A 52 -0.33 18.68 -1.65
N SER A 53 0.91 18.26 -1.34
CA SER A 53 1.23 16.98 -0.74
C SER A 53 1.21 16.95 0.79
N GLU A 54 1.21 18.10 1.47
CA GLU A 54 1.25 18.15 2.95
C GLU A 54 -0.14 18.07 3.60
N GLY A 55 -1.17 18.66 2.97
CA GLY A 55 -2.54 18.66 3.51
C GLY A 55 -3.28 17.31 3.50
N LEU A 56 -2.76 16.30 2.81
CA LEU A 56 -3.39 14.97 2.68
C LEU A 56 -2.81 13.89 3.62
N LEU A 57 -1.82 14.25 4.46
CA LEU A 57 -1.10 13.34 5.35
C LEU A 57 -1.05 13.89 6.79
N SER A 58 -2.18 14.34 7.32
CA SER A 58 -2.31 14.71 8.75
C SER A 58 -2.32 13.45 9.63
N TRP A 59 -1.14 12.92 9.92
CA TRP A 59 -0.97 11.99 11.03
C TRP A 59 -1.36 12.73 12.32
N GLU A 60 -2.36 12.25 13.05
CA GLU A 60 -2.58 12.72 14.43
C GLU A 60 -1.26 12.49 15.21
N PRO A 61 -0.63 13.53 15.76
CA PRO A 61 0.64 13.39 16.46
C PRO A 61 0.50 12.37 17.60
N PHE A 62 1.51 11.51 17.78
CA PHE A 62 1.50 10.47 18.81
C PHE A 62 1.24 11.10 20.19
N PRO A 63 0.10 10.81 20.84
CA PRO A 63 -0.20 11.39 22.13
C PRO A 63 0.79 10.84 23.16
N VAL A 64 1.39 11.74 23.94
CA VAL A 64 2.36 11.38 24.99
C VAL A 64 1.73 10.37 25.97
N PRO A 65 2.25 9.12 26.06
CA PRO A 65 1.59 8.02 26.76
C PRO A 65 1.44 8.28 28.27
N TRP A 66 2.36 9.08 28.82
CA TRP A 66 2.39 9.45 30.24
C TRP A 66 1.34 10.49 30.63
N ARG A 67 0.86 11.33 29.70
CA ARG A 67 -0.14 12.38 29.99
C ARG A 67 -1.57 11.93 29.71
N HIS A 68 -1.76 11.09 28.70
CA HIS A 68 -3.08 10.59 28.32
C HIS A 68 -3.02 9.11 27.91
N PRO A 69 -2.92 8.17 28.89
CA PRO A 69 -2.76 6.75 28.60
C PRO A 69 -3.92 6.19 27.77
N LEU A 70 -5.15 6.66 28.00
CA LEU A 70 -6.34 6.24 27.24
C LEU A 70 -6.34 6.76 25.79
N LYS A 71 -5.87 7.99 25.55
CA LYS A 71 -5.75 8.52 24.18
C LYS A 71 -4.63 7.82 23.42
N ALA A 72 -3.52 7.51 24.09
CA ALA A 72 -2.43 6.71 23.52
C ALA A 72 -2.87 5.28 23.21
N MET A 73 -3.60 4.62 24.11
CA MET A 73 -4.18 3.31 23.87
C MET A 73 -5.15 3.33 22.67
N ALA A 74 -6.05 4.32 22.61
CA ALA A 74 -6.98 4.48 21.49
C ALA A 74 -6.25 4.73 20.16
N TRP A 75 -5.20 5.55 20.18
CA TRP A 75 -4.36 5.79 19.00
C TRP A 75 -3.65 4.52 18.54
N ILE A 76 -3.07 3.73 19.47
CA ILE A 76 -2.42 2.45 19.15
C ILE A 76 -3.43 1.46 18.59
N ILE A 77 -4.62 1.33 19.20
CA ILE A 77 -5.68 0.45 18.70
C ILE A 77 -6.10 0.85 17.29
N ARG A 78 -6.29 2.15 17.02
CA ARG A 78 -6.60 2.65 15.67
C ARG A 78 -5.48 2.34 14.67
N LEU A 79 -4.23 2.51 15.07
CA LEU A 79 -3.06 2.22 14.23
C LEU A 79 -2.97 0.72 13.90
N VAL A 80 -3.03 -0.14 14.92
CA VAL A 80 -2.98 -1.60 14.75
C VAL A 80 -4.16 -2.08 13.92
N TRP A 81 -5.36 -1.55 14.15
CA TRP A 81 -6.54 -1.86 13.37
C TRP A 81 -6.39 -1.45 11.90
N GLY A 82 -5.89 -0.24 11.64
CA GLY A 82 -5.61 0.25 10.30
C GLY A 82 -4.56 -0.60 9.58
N LEU A 83 -3.49 -0.97 10.27
CA LEU A 83 -2.43 -1.82 9.73
C LEU A 83 -2.94 -3.24 9.44
N ALA A 84 -3.68 -3.85 10.37
CA ALA A 84 -4.26 -5.18 10.19
C ALA A 84 -5.24 -5.19 9.01
N SER A 85 -6.08 -4.17 8.89
CA SER A 85 -7.00 -3.99 7.77
C SER A 85 -6.26 -3.80 6.43
N LEU A 86 -5.19 -2.99 6.42
CA LEU A 86 -4.36 -2.78 5.24
C LEU A 86 -3.71 -4.08 4.78
N VAL A 87 -3.11 -4.83 5.72
CA VAL A 87 -2.49 -6.13 5.44
C VAL A 87 -3.53 -7.11 4.89
N PHE A 88 -4.70 -7.19 5.51
CA PHE A 88 -5.79 -8.05 5.06
C PHE A 88 -6.25 -7.68 3.64
N PHE A 89 -6.45 -6.39 3.37
CA PHE A 89 -6.83 -5.91 2.03
C PHE A 89 -5.75 -6.23 0.99
N LEU A 90 -4.47 -6.04 1.33
CA LEU A 90 -3.36 -6.35 0.44
C LEU A 90 -3.23 -7.86 0.21
N ALA A 91 -3.52 -8.69 1.21
CA ALA A 91 -3.55 -10.15 1.09
C ALA A 91 -4.71 -10.62 0.20
N VAL A 92 -5.92 -10.07 0.36
CA VAL A 92 -7.09 -10.36 -0.50
C VAL A 92 -6.80 -9.98 -1.95
N THR A 93 -6.25 -8.79 -2.18
CA THR A 93 -5.92 -8.32 -3.53
C THR A 93 -4.78 -9.12 -4.17
N ALA A 94 -3.83 -9.61 -3.37
CA ALA A 94 -2.79 -10.54 -3.80
C ALA A 94 -3.32 -11.93 -4.17
N ALA A 95 -4.39 -12.40 -3.52
CA ALA A 95 -4.99 -13.71 -3.80
C ALA A 95 -5.57 -13.83 -5.22
N ILE A 96 -6.05 -12.71 -5.78
CA ILE A 96 -6.74 -12.68 -7.07
C ILE A 96 -5.69 -12.43 -8.17
N PRO A 97 -5.55 -13.35 -9.16
CA PRO A 97 -4.67 -13.12 -10.31
C PRO A 97 -5.00 -11.80 -11.01
N ILE A 98 -3.99 -11.12 -11.57
CA ILE A 98 -4.07 -9.77 -12.18
C ILE A 98 -4.25 -8.67 -11.12
N VAL A 99 -5.14 -8.83 -10.14
CA VAL A 99 -5.31 -7.84 -9.05
C VAL A 99 -4.06 -7.81 -8.16
N ASN A 100 -3.28 -8.88 -8.11
CA ASN A 100 -1.96 -8.91 -7.45
C ASN A 100 -0.99 -7.81 -7.93
N PHE A 101 -1.11 -7.32 -9.17
CA PHE A 101 -0.34 -6.16 -9.65
C PHE A 101 -0.71 -4.87 -8.92
N LEU A 102 -1.96 -4.73 -8.44
CA LEU A 102 -2.36 -3.61 -7.60
C LEU A 102 -1.63 -3.64 -6.26
N ALA A 103 -1.56 -4.82 -5.62
CA ALA A 103 -0.84 -5.00 -4.36
C ALA A 103 0.66 -4.69 -4.53
N LEU A 104 1.29 -5.20 -5.60
CA LEU A 104 2.66 -4.86 -5.95
C LEU A 104 2.84 -3.36 -6.21
N GLY A 105 1.92 -2.75 -6.95
CA GLY A 105 1.94 -1.32 -7.25
C GLY A 105 1.83 -0.44 -6.01
N TYR A 106 1.02 -0.84 -5.04
CA TYR A 106 0.95 -0.18 -3.74
C TYR A 106 2.28 -0.28 -2.98
N LEU A 107 2.88 -1.48 -2.93
CA LEU A 107 4.20 -1.66 -2.30
C LEU A 107 5.29 -0.83 -2.97
N LEU A 108 5.26 -0.71 -4.30
CA LEU A 108 6.20 0.12 -5.06
C LEU A 108 5.95 1.62 -4.84
N GLU A 109 4.71 2.08 -4.79
CA GLU A 109 4.41 3.49 -4.48
C GLU A 109 4.89 3.86 -3.07
N VAL A 110 4.69 2.97 -2.09
CA VAL A 110 5.24 3.12 -0.73
C VAL A 110 6.77 3.20 -0.77
N GLN A 111 7.42 2.26 -1.45
CA GLN A 111 8.88 2.25 -1.62
C GLN A 111 9.39 3.54 -2.29
N GLY A 112 8.72 3.99 -3.35
CA GLY A 112 9.05 5.20 -4.10
C GLY A 112 8.85 6.49 -3.31
N ARG A 113 7.79 6.56 -2.50
CA ARG A 113 7.52 7.70 -1.61
C ARG A 113 8.59 7.82 -0.52
N VAL A 114 8.92 6.72 0.15
CA VAL A 114 10.01 6.70 1.14
C VAL A 114 11.36 6.98 0.47
N ALA A 115 11.58 6.51 -0.76
CA ALA A 115 12.77 6.82 -1.54
C ALA A 115 12.89 8.31 -1.93
N ARG A 116 11.77 9.02 -2.10
CA ARG A 116 11.74 10.46 -2.37
C ARG A 116 11.87 11.30 -1.09
N THR A 117 11.13 10.98 -0.03
CA THR A 117 11.05 11.83 1.17
C THR A 117 12.03 11.43 2.27
N GLY A 118 12.37 10.15 2.38
CA GLY A 118 13.20 9.60 3.46
C GLY A 118 12.48 9.43 4.79
N ARG A 119 11.19 9.77 4.88
CA ARG A 119 10.43 9.70 6.13
C ARG A 119 9.62 8.40 6.18
N PHE A 120 9.83 7.60 7.23
CA PHE A 120 9.05 6.38 7.47
C PHE A 120 7.56 6.65 7.65
N ARG A 121 7.18 7.85 8.11
CA ARG A 121 5.78 8.27 8.26
C ARG A 121 5.04 8.32 6.91
N ASP A 122 5.74 8.55 5.81
CA ASP A 122 5.09 8.62 4.50
C ASP A 122 4.86 7.22 3.91
N ALA A 123 5.31 6.16 4.58
CA ALA A 123 5.24 4.80 4.10
C ALA A 123 3.84 4.18 4.15
N PHE A 124 2.84 4.85 4.70
CA PHE A 124 1.49 4.30 4.88
C PHE A 124 0.40 5.23 4.32
N PRO A 125 0.35 5.46 3.00
CA PRO A 125 -0.58 6.40 2.39
C PRO A 125 -2.05 5.97 2.52
N LEU A 126 -2.34 4.66 2.52
CA LEU A 126 -3.70 4.15 2.65
C LEU A 126 -4.17 3.98 4.11
N LEU A 127 -3.34 4.30 5.11
CA LEU A 127 -3.67 4.00 6.52
C LEU A 127 -4.88 4.78 7.04
N ASN A 128 -5.18 5.94 6.45
CA ASN A 128 -6.36 6.74 6.81
C ASN A 128 -7.66 6.13 6.27
N ASP A 129 -7.59 5.48 5.11
CA ASP A 129 -8.74 4.84 4.47
C ASP A 129 -8.88 3.36 4.86
N ALA A 130 -7.77 2.68 5.14
CA ALA A 130 -7.69 1.25 5.43
C ALA A 130 -8.62 0.78 6.57
N PRO A 131 -8.73 1.46 7.74
CA PRO A 131 -9.68 1.10 8.80
C PRO A 131 -11.12 0.95 8.32
N ARG A 132 -11.53 1.74 7.32
CA ARG A 132 -12.90 1.70 6.76
C ARG A 132 -13.14 0.41 5.98
N PHE A 133 -12.17 -0.05 5.18
CA PHE A 133 -12.26 -1.34 4.49
C PHE A 133 -12.40 -2.49 5.47
N GLY A 134 -11.60 -2.48 6.53
CA GLY A 134 -11.61 -3.50 7.56
C GLY A 134 -12.91 -3.50 8.35
N SER A 135 -13.47 -2.33 8.65
CA SER A 135 -14.77 -2.24 9.33
C SER A 135 -15.92 -2.69 8.44
N ILE A 136 -15.87 -2.43 7.13
CA ILE A 136 -16.84 -2.95 6.16
C ILE A 136 -16.75 -4.47 6.09
N ALA A 137 -15.55 -5.02 5.89
CA ALA A 137 -15.32 -6.45 5.78
C ALA A 137 -15.73 -7.20 7.05
N LEU A 138 -15.31 -6.71 8.23
CA LEU A 138 -15.72 -7.27 9.51
C LEU A 138 -17.24 -7.12 9.72
N GLY A 139 -17.80 -5.96 9.40
CA GLY A 139 -19.23 -5.69 9.51
C GLY A 139 -20.07 -6.67 8.69
N ILE A 140 -19.68 -6.90 7.44
CA ILE A 140 -20.29 -7.91 6.56
C ILE A 140 -20.11 -9.30 7.17
N TRP A 141 -18.92 -9.67 7.58
CA TRP A 141 -18.63 -10.99 8.16
C TRP A 141 -19.48 -11.28 9.40
N VAL A 142 -19.59 -10.32 10.33
CA VAL A 142 -20.44 -10.41 11.52
C VAL A 142 -21.92 -10.48 11.15
N CYS A 143 -22.38 -9.72 10.14
CA CYS A 143 -23.76 -9.79 9.67
C CYS A 143 -24.10 -11.13 8.99
N LEU A 144 -23.10 -11.80 8.42
CA LEU A 144 -23.26 -13.12 7.80
C LEU A 144 -23.25 -14.27 8.83
N MET A 145 -22.72 -14.08 10.04
CA MET A 145 -22.64 -15.14 11.06
C MET A 145 -24.02 -15.76 11.41
N PRO A 146 -25.06 -14.97 11.74
CA PRO A 146 -26.39 -15.53 12.01
C PRO A 146 -26.97 -16.30 10.83
N LEU A 147 -26.74 -15.80 9.61
CA LEU A 147 -27.18 -16.45 8.38
C LEU A 147 -26.46 -17.79 8.16
N ARG A 148 -25.15 -17.85 8.42
CA ARG A 148 -24.37 -19.08 8.34
C ARG A 148 -24.86 -20.13 9.33
N LEU A 149 -25.17 -19.72 10.57
CA LEU A 149 -25.68 -20.63 11.61
C LEU A 149 -27.04 -21.22 11.24
N ILE A 150 -27.98 -20.39 10.77
CA ILE A 150 -29.30 -20.89 10.36
C ILE A 150 -29.19 -21.73 9.08
N SER A 151 -28.30 -21.36 8.16
CA SER A 151 -28.04 -22.15 6.94
C SER A 151 -27.44 -23.53 7.25
N SER A 152 -26.56 -23.65 8.25
CA SER A 152 -26.02 -24.97 8.63
C SER A 152 -27.11 -25.82 9.29
N MET A 153 -27.92 -25.24 10.18
CA MET A 153 -29.04 -25.95 10.80
C MET A 153 -30.10 -26.38 9.77
N ALA A 154 -30.36 -25.57 8.74
CA ALA A 154 -31.27 -25.90 7.66
C ALA A 154 -30.73 -27.06 6.79
N ALA A 155 -29.43 -27.05 6.49
CA ALA A 155 -28.77 -28.13 5.75
C ALA A 155 -28.79 -29.45 6.53
N ASP A 156 -28.51 -29.41 7.83
CA ASP A 156 -28.56 -30.59 8.70
C ASP A 156 -29.98 -31.16 8.79
N ALA A 157 -31.00 -30.29 8.90
CA ALA A 157 -32.40 -30.72 8.93
C ALA A 157 -32.85 -31.39 7.63
N GLN A 158 -32.40 -30.89 6.47
CA GLN A 158 -32.69 -31.50 5.16
C GLN A 158 -32.03 -32.86 4.99
N LEU A 159 -30.88 -33.11 5.64
CA LEU A 159 -30.17 -34.38 5.57
C LEU A 159 -30.86 -35.49 6.38
N ILE A 160 -31.56 -35.12 7.46
CA ILE A 160 -32.23 -36.06 8.37
C ILE A 160 -33.63 -36.42 7.86
N ASP A 161 -34.48 -35.41 7.60
CA ASP A 161 -35.82 -35.60 7.05
C ASP A 161 -36.23 -34.39 6.19
N PRO A 162 -36.18 -34.51 4.85
CA PRO A 162 -36.48 -33.42 3.95
C PRO A 162 -37.96 -33.03 3.91
N THR A 163 -38.87 -33.87 4.43
CA THR A 163 -40.32 -33.63 4.38
C THR A 163 -40.91 -33.13 5.70
N ALA A 164 -40.12 -33.14 6.78
CA ALA A 164 -40.57 -32.71 8.09
C ALA A 164 -40.84 -31.20 8.13
N ALA A 165 -41.91 -30.81 8.84
CA ALA A 165 -42.29 -29.40 9.04
C ALA A 165 -41.15 -28.49 9.57
N PRO A 166 -40.21 -28.94 10.42
CA PRO A 166 -39.05 -28.14 10.82
C PRO A 166 -38.12 -27.78 9.66
N ALA A 167 -37.88 -28.69 8.70
CA ALA A 167 -36.98 -28.45 7.57
C ALA A 167 -37.51 -27.32 6.67
N ILE A 168 -38.82 -27.33 6.37
CA ILE A 168 -39.49 -26.28 5.60
C ILE A 168 -39.43 -24.93 6.35
N ARG A 169 -39.65 -24.93 7.67
CA ARG A 169 -39.58 -23.71 8.50
C ARG A 169 -38.18 -23.10 8.51
N PHE A 170 -37.13 -23.91 8.61
CA PHE A 170 -35.75 -23.42 8.55
C PHE A 170 -35.39 -22.86 7.17
N GLN A 171 -35.89 -23.45 6.09
CA GLN A 171 -35.64 -22.96 4.72
C GLN A 171 -36.34 -21.61 4.44
N VAL A 172 -37.58 -21.44 4.92
CA VAL A 172 -38.30 -20.16 4.85
C VAL A 172 -37.61 -19.12 5.73
N ALA A 173 -37.23 -19.47 6.96
CA ALA A 173 -36.50 -18.58 7.86
C ALA A 173 -35.15 -18.13 7.27
N GLN A 174 -34.41 -19.04 6.65
CA GLN A 174 -33.16 -18.75 5.94
C GLN A 174 -33.39 -17.76 4.77
N SER A 175 -34.44 -17.96 3.98
CA SER A 175 -34.75 -17.08 2.84
C SER A 175 -35.12 -15.66 3.28
N ILE A 176 -35.93 -15.55 4.34
CA ILE A 176 -36.29 -14.25 4.94
C ILE A 176 -35.05 -13.56 5.52
N LEU A 177 -34.22 -14.31 6.25
CA LEU A 177 -33.00 -13.79 6.86
C LEU A 177 -31.98 -13.34 5.79
N TRP A 178 -31.87 -14.06 4.68
CA TRP A 178 -31.02 -13.67 3.56
C TRP A 178 -31.43 -12.31 2.98
N GLY A 179 -32.74 -12.09 2.78
CA GLY A 179 -33.28 -10.81 2.31
C GLY A 179 -33.00 -9.66 3.30
N LEU A 180 -33.25 -9.89 4.59
CA LEU A 180 -32.99 -8.92 5.65
C LEU A 180 -31.50 -8.56 5.78
N THR A 181 -30.61 -9.57 5.77
CA THR A 181 -29.17 -9.35 5.86
C THR A 181 -28.65 -8.62 4.62
N THR A 182 -29.13 -8.96 3.42
CA THR A 182 -28.75 -8.27 2.18
C THR A 182 -29.17 -6.80 2.22
N ALA A 183 -30.42 -6.53 2.59
CA ALA A 183 -30.92 -5.16 2.73
C ALA A 183 -30.13 -4.35 3.78
N HIS A 184 -29.81 -4.97 4.92
CA HIS A 184 -29.01 -4.34 5.98
C HIS A 184 -27.57 -4.04 5.54
N ILE A 185 -26.92 -4.95 4.79
CA ILE A 185 -25.57 -4.72 4.25
C ILE A 185 -25.58 -3.56 3.25
N ILE A 186 -26.51 -3.55 2.30
CA ILE A 186 -26.64 -2.46 1.31
C ILE A 186 -26.83 -1.12 2.03
N LEU A 187 -27.64 -1.10 3.07
CA LEU A 187 -27.93 0.10 3.82
C LEU A 187 -26.76 0.58 4.70
N ALA A 188 -26.02 -0.36 5.30
CA ALA A 188 -24.81 -0.05 6.06
C ALA A 188 -23.69 0.51 5.15
N LEU A 189 -23.57 -0.03 3.92
CA LEU A 189 -22.64 0.48 2.91
C LEU A 189 -23.04 1.88 2.44
N ALA A 190 -24.32 2.14 2.21
CA ALA A 190 -24.83 3.47 1.80
C ALA A 190 -24.56 4.57 2.85
N ARG A 191 -24.46 4.20 4.14
CA ARG A 191 -24.19 5.12 5.25
C ARG A 191 -22.70 5.42 5.49
N GLY A 192 -21.79 4.79 4.72
CA GLY A 192 -20.35 5.04 4.81
C GLY A 192 -19.54 3.97 5.54
N GLY A 193 -20.11 2.80 5.84
CA GLY A 193 -19.34 1.58 6.14
C GLY A 193 -18.60 1.52 7.49
N SER A 194 -18.90 2.41 8.44
CA SER A 194 -18.28 2.33 9.78
C SER A 194 -18.82 1.14 10.60
N LEU A 195 -17.98 0.57 11.47
CA LEU A 195 -18.30 -0.63 12.28
C LEU A 195 -19.56 -0.41 13.15
N ALA A 196 -19.75 0.82 13.64
CA ALA A 196 -20.93 1.23 14.41
C ALA A 196 -22.24 1.27 13.57
N CYS A 197 -22.14 1.43 12.23
CA CYS A 197 -23.30 1.37 11.36
C CYS A 197 -23.83 -0.07 11.21
N PHE A 198 -22.94 -1.08 11.21
CA PHE A 198 -23.36 -2.48 11.12
C PHE A 198 -24.09 -2.99 12.37
N VAL A 199 -23.74 -2.46 13.55
CA VAL A 199 -24.32 -2.88 14.85
C VAL A 199 -25.69 -2.23 15.13
N ARG A 200 -26.10 -1.20 14.36
CA ARG A 200 -27.32 -0.42 14.64
C ARG A 200 -28.35 -0.46 13.49
N PRO A 201 -29.04 -1.59 13.26
CA PRO A 201 -29.97 -1.77 12.15
C PRO A 201 -31.14 -0.77 12.16
N ILE A 202 -31.71 -0.46 13.32
CA ILE A 202 -32.89 0.42 13.44
C ILE A 202 -32.58 1.87 13.04
N LYS A 203 -31.38 2.37 13.39
CA LYS A 203 -30.96 3.74 13.01
C LYS A 203 -30.70 3.84 11.51
N ASN A 204 -30.30 2.75 10.86
CA ASN A 204 -30.07 2.70 9.43
C ASN A 204 -31.38 2.79 8.65
N VAL A 205 -32.40 2.03 9.07
CA VAL A 205 -33.74 2.06 8.44
C VAL A 205 -34.38 3.45 8.56
N ARG A 206 -34.26 4.12 9.72
CA ARG A 206 -34.75 5.51 9.88
C ARG A 206 -34.03 6.51 8.99
N TRP A 207 -32.72 6.34 8.79
CA TRP A 207 -31.95 7.20 7.88
C TRP A 207 -32.35 6.98 6.42
N LEU A 208 -32.57 5.72 6.01
CA LEU A 208 -33.12 5.39 4.69
C LEU A 208 -34.47 6.05 4.47
N TRP A 209 -35.36 5.96 5.46
CA TRP A 209 -36.71 6.49 5.35
C TRP A 209 -36.74 8.02 5.25
N SER A 210 -35.84 8.70 5.97
CA SER A 210 -35.63 10.16 5.82
C SER A 210 -35.12 10.51 4.42
N ARG A 211 -34.11 9.78 3.92
CA ARG A 211 -33.45 10.08 2.64
C ARG A 211 -34.26 9.68 1.41
N LEU A 212 -35.06 8.62 1.49
CA LEU A 212 -35.99 8.23 0.44
C LEU A 212 -37.09 9.28 0.26
N ARG A 213 -37.43 9.99 1.35
CA ARG A 213 -38.35 11.14 1.34
C ARG A 213 -37.74 12.39 0.68
N GLU A 214 -36.41 12.47 0.63
CA GLU A 214 -35.65 13.60 0.06
C GLU A 214 -35.18 13.35 -1.39
N GLY A 215 -35.42 12.17 -1.97
CA GLY A 215 -35.12 11.86 -3.39
C GLY A 215 -33.64 11.64 -3.77
N ASN A 216 -32.69 12.01 -2.92
CA ASN A 216 -31.25 12.06 -3.28
C ASN A 216 -30.44 10.79 -2.94
N TYR A 217 -31.08 9.62 -2.86
CA TYR A 217 -30.43 8.37 -2.43
C TYR A 217 -29.37 7.85 -3.42
N LEU A 218 -29.70 7.82 -4.72
CA LEU A 218 -28.83 7.25 -5.76
C LEU A 218 -27.62 8.15 -6.06
N GLU A 219 -27.80 9.48 -6.06
CA GLU A 219 -26.71 10.43 -6.28
C GLU A 219 -25.70 10.42 -5.12
N THR A 220 -26.17 10.44 -3.88
CA THR A 220 -25.28 10.44 -2.69
C THR A 220 -24.52 9.12 -2.54
N ALA A 221 -25.18 7.98 -2.81
CA ALA A 221 -24.53 6.67 -2.75
C ALA A 221 -23.48 6.50 -3.87
N SER A 222 -23.81 6.95 -5.09
CA SER A 222 -22.88 6.97 -6.23
C SER A 222 -21.68 7.86 -5.94
N ASP A 223 -21.90 9.05 -5.35
CA ASP A 223 -20.82 9.98 -5.02
C ASP A 223 -19.88 9.45 -3.95
N HIS A 224 -20.39 8.75 -2.93
CA HIS A 224 -19.54 8.13 -1.91
C HIS A 224 -18.72 6.97 -2.47
N VAL A 225 -19.32 6.11 -3.31
CA VAL A 225 -18.60 5.02 -3.98
C VAL A 225 -17.60 5.57 -5.01
N ALA A 226 -17.97 6.60 -5.77
CA ALA A 226 -17.10 7.23 -6.75
C ALA A 226 -15.93 7.98 -6.07
N LYS A 227 -16.17 8.70 -4.97
CA LYS A 227 -15.09 9.30 -4.16
C LYS A 227 -14.16 8.25 -3.57
N PHE A 228 -14.71 7.11 -3.13
CA PHE A 228 -13.94 5.97 -2.62
C PHE A 228 -13.06 5.32 -3.71
N VAL A 229 -13.61 5.05 -4.89
CA VAL A 229 -12.87 4.48 -6.03
C VAL A 229 -11.83 5.46 -6.59
N ARG A 230 -12.16 6.76 -6.64
CA ARG A 230 -11.20 7.81 -7.06
C ARG A 230 -10.07 8.00 -6.03
N GLY A 231 -10.36 7.88 -4.73
CA GLY A 231 -9.39 7.97 -3.64
C GLY A 231 -8.33 6.86 -3.68
N LEU A 232 -8.74 5.64 -4.04
CA LEU A 232 -7.86 4.46 -4.14
C LEU A 232 -6.81 4.54 -5.27
N ARG A 233 -6.91 5.50 -6.22
CA ARG A 233 -6.04 5.64 -7.40
C ARG A 233 -5.68 4.28 -8.05
N LEU A 234 -6.66 3.37 -8.15
CA LEU A 234 -6.48 1.96 -8.55
C LEU A 234 -5.67 1.82 -9.84
N ARG A 235 -6.01 2.63 -10.86
CA ARG A 235 -5.34 2.61 -12.16
C ARG A 235 -3.85 2.97 -12.05
N HIS A 236 -3.50 3.95 -11.24
CA HIS A 236 -2.11 4.36 -11.07
C HIS A 236 -1.28 3.26 -10.41
N HIS A 237 -1.77 2.72 -9.28
CA HIS A 237 -1.11 1.61 -8.59
C HIS A 237 -0.98 0.38 -9.49
N PHE A 238 -2.04 -0.01 -10.21
CA PHE A 238 -2.00 -1.14 -11.13
C PHE A 238 -0.92 -0.98 -12.22
N TRP A 239 -0.88 0.18 -12.89
CA TRP A 239 0.14 0.44 -13.92
C TRP A 239 1.56 0.53 -13.36
N LEU A 240 1.73 1.10 -12.16
CA LEU A 240 3.02 1.12 -11.48
C LEU A 240 3.50 -0.29 -11.14
N GLY A 241 2.60 -1.13 -10.64
CA GLY A 241 2.84 -2.54 -10.34
C GLY A 241 3.23 -3.33 -11.59
N LEU A 242 2.46 -3.22 -12.66
CA LEU A 242 2.76 -3.90 -13.93
C LEU A 242 4.13 -3.51 -14.48
N ARG A 243 4.46 -2.21 -14.46
CA ARG A 243 5.76 -1.70 -14.92
C ARG A 243 6.92 -2.18 -14.04
N GLY A 244 6.75 -2.16 -12.71
CA GLY A 244 7.76 -2.65 -11.78
C GLY A 244 7.96 -4.18 -11.84
N PHE A 245 6.89 -4.92 -12.16
CA PHE A 245 6.95 -6.34 -12.50
C PHE A 245 7.78 -6.55 -13.78
N LEU A 246 7.50 -5.82 -14.87
CA LEU A 246 8.24 -5.95 -16.12
C LEU A 246 9.75 -5.68 -15.94
N VAL A 247 10.11 -4.67 -15.15
CA VAL A 247 11.52 -4.37 -14.83
C VAL A 247 12.17 -5.56 -14.12
N ALA A 248 11.59 -6.04 -13.02
CA ALA A 248 12.20 -7.16 -12.30
C ALA A 248 12.15 -8.46 -13.11
N PHE A 249 11.15 -8.65 -13.97
CA PHE A 249 11.00 -9.83 -14.81
C PHE A 249 12.11 -9.86 -15.86
N ALA A 250 12.38 -8.73 -16.52
CA ALA A 250 13.48 -8.62 -17.47
C ALA A 250 14.85 -8.94 -16.82
N TRP A 251 15.07 -8.54 -15.57
CA TRP A 251 16.30 -8.84 -14.83
C TRP A 251 16.41 -10.28 -14.35
N LEU A 252 15.31 -10.92 -13.97
CA LEU A 252 15.29 -12.25 -13.35
C LEU A 252 15.05 -13.38 -14.35
N LEU A 253 14.45 -13.10 -15.51
CA LEU A 253 14.14 -14.11 -16.53
C LEU A 253 15.41 -14.80 -17.05
N ILE A 254 16.43 -14.03 -17.44
CA ILE A 254 17.65 -14.56 -18.03
C ILE A 254 18.43 -15.45 -17.03
N PRO A 255 18.74 -14.99 -15.79
CA PRO A 255 19.43 -15.83 -14.82
C PRO A 255 18.65 -17.09 -14.45
N THR A 256 17.32 -16.97 -14.27
CA THR A 256 16.47 -18.10 -13.86
C THR A 256 16.33 -19.13 -14.98
N ALA A 257 16.22 -18.70 -16.24
CA ALA A 257 16.17 -19.60 -17.39
C ALA A 257 17.45 -20.42 -17.54
N ILE A 258 18.63 -19.78 -17.42
CA ILE A 258 19.92 -20.48 -17.47
C ILE A 258 20.07 -21.46 -16.30
N TYR A 259 19.65 -21.05 -15.11
CA TYR A 259 19.73 -21.86 -13.91
C TYR A 259 18.79 -23.08 -13.91
N SER A 260 17.63 -22.98 -14.56
CA SER A 260 16.61 -24.05 -14.61
C SER A 260 16.71 -24.99 -15.81
N ALA A 261 17.49 -24.64 -16.85
CA ALA A 261 17.62 -25.41 -18.08
C ALA A 261 18.23 -26.82 -17.89
N THR A 262 18.83 -27.09 -16.74
CA THR A 262 19.63 -28.30 -16.51
C THR A 262 18.83 -29.43 -15.87
N ASN A 263 18.61 -30.48 -16.66
CA ASN A 263 17.83 -31.63 -16.23
C ASN A 263 18.64 -32.78 -15.61
N ARG A 264 19.96 -32.87 -15.88
CA ARG A 264 20.87 -33.89 -15.37
C ARG A 264 22.27 -33.31 -15.16
N PRO A 265 23.00 -33.70 -14.09
CA PRO A 265 24.36 -33.27 -13.84
C PRO A 265 25.35 -34.03 -14.74
N GLU A 266 25.35 -33.71 -16.04
CA GLU A 266 26.44 -34.06 -16.96
C GLU A 266 27.27 -32.79 -17.19
N GLY A 267 28.58 -32.90 -17.49
CA GLY A 267 29.58 -31.83 -17.29
C GLY A 267 29.21 -30.41 -17.74
N ALA A 268 28.53 -30.25 -18.89
CA ALA A 268 28.07 -28.95 -19.37
C ALA A 268 26.96 -28.31 -18.50
N SER A 269 26.13 -29.14 -17.86
CA SER A 269 25.07 -28.72 -16.95
C SER A 269 25.60 -28.13 -15.65
N ILE A 270 26.73 -28.61 -15.14
CA ILE A 270 27.33 -28.06 -13.91
C ILE A 270 27.77 -26.62 -14.14
N VAL A 271 28.36 -26.35 -15.31
CA VAL A 271 28.76 -24.99 -15.72
C VAL A 271 27.53 -24.09 -15.87
N ALA A 272 26.45 -24.57 -16.48
CA ALA A 272 25.22 -23.79 -16.62
C ALA A 272 24.57 -23.44 -15.27
N VAL A 273 24.53 -24.36 -14.31
CA VAL A 273 24.03 -24.09 -12.94
C VAL A 273 24.92 -23.07 -12.23
N LEU A 274 26.25 -23.20 -12.35
CA LEU A 274 27.20 -22.27 -11.72
C LEU A 274 27.10 -20.86 -12.31
N VAL A 275 27.02 -20.75 -13.65
CA VAL A 275 26.83 -19.48 -14.36
C VAL A 275 25.47 -18.87 -14.04
N GLY A 276 24.38 -19.65 -14.10
CA GLY A 276 23.04 -19.20 -13.77
C GLY A 276 22.93 -18.73 -12.31
N GLY A 277 23.51 -19.48 -11.37
CA GLY A 277 23.52 -19.13 -9.96
C GLY A 277 24.34 -17.88 -9.65
N THR A 278 25.49 -17.72 -10.33
CA THR A 278 26.31 -16.50 -10.22
C THR A 278 25.57 -15.28 -10.79
N LEU A 279 24.96 -15.44 -11.96
CA LEU A 279 24.18 -14.38 -12.58
C LEU A 279 22.94 -14.02 -11.74
N LEU A 280 22.29 -15.02 -11.12
CA LEU A 280 21.16 -14.82 -10.24
C LEU A 280 21.57 -14.10 -8.94
N THR A 281 22.71 -14.48 -8.36
CA THR A 281 23.31 -13.79 -7.20
C THR A 281 23.53 -12.31 -7.51
N LEU A 282 24.09 -12.00 -8.69
CA LEU A 282 24.29 -10.63 -9.15
C LEU A 282 22.95 -9.91 -9.37
N ALA A 283 21.99 -10.54 -10.06
CA ALA A 283 20.69 -9.94 -10.32
C ALA A 283 19.96 -9.59 -9.00
N LEU A 284 19.90 -10.53 -8.06
CA LEU A 284 19.29 -10.34 -6.74
C LEU A 284 19.93 -9.18 -5.98
N SER A 285 21.26 -9.02 -6.07
CA SER A 285 21.97 -7.91 -5.42
C SER A 285 21.50 -6.52 -5.85
N TRP A 286 21.06 -6.36 -7.10
CA TRP A 286 20.72 -5.05 -7.69
C TRP A 286 19.21 -4.82 -7.89
N VAL A 287 18.43 -5.86 -8.16
CA VAL A 287 17.01 -5.76 -8.57
C VAL A 287 16.16 -4.96 -7.58
N ALA A 288 16.29 -5.23 -6.26
CA ALA A 288 15.49 -4.55 -5.26
C ALA A 288 15.71 -3.02 -5.24
N PHE A 289 16.93 -2.57 -5.54
CA PHE A 289 17.28 -1.15 -5.62
C PHE A 289 17.00 -0.53 -6.99
N LEU A 290 17.07 -1.30 -8.06
CA LEU A 290 16.57 -0.88 -9.37
C LEU A 290 15.05 -0.65 -9.31
N GLN A 291 14.31 -1.51 -8.60
CA GLN A 291 12.89 -1.30 -8.33
C GLN A 291 12.65 -0.08 -7.44
N ALA A 292 13.49 0.17 -6.43
CA ALA A 292 13.41 1.40 -5.61
C ALA A 292 13.63 2.65 -6.45
N HIS A 293 14.63 2.63 -7.35
CA HIS A 293 14.96 3.71 -8.25
C HIS A 293 13.83 3.98 -9.26
N PHE A 294 13.32 2.92 -9.88
CA PHE A 294 12.15 2.97 -10.76
C PHE A 294 10.94 3.58 -10.03
N ALA A 295 10.66 3.14 -8.81
CA ALA A 295 9.53 3.62 -8.02
C ALA A 295 9.68 5.10 -7.63
N ALA A 296 10.92 5.55 -7.35
CA ALA A 296 11.20 6.93 -7.02
C ALA A 296 10.99 7.88 -8.21
N GLU A 297 11.45 7.49 -9.40
CA GLU A 297 11.44 8.34 -10.60
C GLU A 297 10.22 8.11 -11.51
N ASN A 298 9.45 7.04 -11.29
CA ASN A 298 8.26 6.66 -12.07
C ASN A 298 8.50 6.58 -13.60
N ARG A 299 9.75 6.29 -14.02
CA ARG A 299 10.17 6.13 -15.41
C ARG A 299 10.69 4.71 -15.63
N LEU A 300 10.16 4.00 -16.63
CA LEU A 300 10.56 2.62 -16.92
C LEU A 300 12.07 2.47 -17.18
N SER A 301 12.67 3.46 -17.86
CA SER A 301 14.11 3.47 -18.15
C SER A 301 14.98 3.46 -16.88
N ALA A 302 14.52 4.05 -15.78
CA ALA A 302 15.25 4.07 -14.51
C ALA A 302 15.47 2.65 -13.97
N GLY A 303 14.53 1.73 -14.24
CA GLY A 303 14.67 0.32 -13.85
C GLY A 303 15.86 -0.39 -14.52
N PHE A 304 16.46 0.21 -15.55
CA PHE A 304 17.61 -0.32 -16.28
C PHE A 304 18.87 0.53 -16.12
N GLU A 305 18.84 1.62 -15.35
CA GLU A 305 19.99 2.51 -15.10
C GLU A 305 20.97 1.95 -14.05
N LEU A 306 21.54 0.78 -14.33
CA LEU A 306 22.52 0.10 -13.46
C LEU A 306 23.68 1.00 -13.06
N ARG A 307 24.17 1.83 -14.00
CA ARG A 307 25.33 2.71 -13.74
C ARG A 307 25.04 3.70 -12.62
N LYS A 308 23.84 4.27 -12.58
CA LYS A 308 23.43 5.24 -11.55
C LYS A 308 23.31 4.57 -10.18
N VAL A 309 22.64 3.42 -10.13
CA VAL A 309 22.49 2.58 -8.92
C VAL A 309 23.86 2.12 -8.38
N ARG A 310 24.78 1.72 -9.26
CA ARG A 310 26.15 1.34 -8.87
C ARG A 310 26.97 2.49 -8.32
N THR A 311 26.79 3.70 -8.85
CA THR A 311 27.41 4.91 -8.30
C THR A 311 26.86 5.23 -6.90
N LEU A 312 25.56 5.06 -6.70
CA LEU A 312 24.90 5.26 -5.39
C LEU A 312 25.41 4.28 -4.31
N TRP A 313 25.68 3.01 -4.67
CA TRP A 313 26.30 2.04 -3.76
C TRP A 313 27.62 2.57 -3.16
N GLY A 314 28.41 3.33 -3.92
CA GLY A 314 29.67 3.92 -3.45
C GLY A 314 29.50 4.95 -2.33
N HIS A 315 28.30 5.46 -2.08
CA HIS A 315 28.02 6.53 -1.11
C HIS A 315 27.38 6.00 0.17
N ALA A 316 26.62 4.90 0.12
CA ALA A 316 25.97 4.33 1.29
C ALA A 316 25.93 2.78 1.28
N PRO A 317 27.10 2.11 1.32
CA PRO A 317 27.18 0.64 1.25
C PRO A 317 26.56 -0.04 2.48
N LEU A 318 26.64 0.59 3.67
CA LEU A 318 26.15 0.00 4.92
C LEU A 318 24.62 -0.08 4.97
N SER A 319 23.92 1.02 4.67
CA SER A 319 22.45 1.03 4.64
C SER A 319 21.91 0.08 3.58
N TRP A 320 22.66 -0.05 2.48
CA TRP A 320 22.31 -0.96 1.39
C TRP A 320 22.47 -2.43 1.76
N ALA A 321 23.61 -2.79 2.37
CA ALA A 321 23.83 -4.13 2.88
C ALA A 321 22.80 -4.50 3.94
N LEU A 322 22.51 -3.59 4.89
CA LEU A 322 21.49 -3.81 5.91
C LEU A 322 20.10 -4.05 5.29
N ALA A 323 19.71 -3.23 4.31
CA ALA A 323 18.42 -3.40 3.63
C ALA A 323 18.32 -4.73 2.88
N MET A 324 19.40 -5.20 2.25
CA MET A 324 19.44 -6.51 1.60
C MET A 324 19.38 -7.64 2.61
N ILE A 325 20.15 -7.57 3.70
CA ILE A 325 20.13 -8.57 4.77
C ILE A 325 18.71 -8.72 5.32
N VAL A 326 18.04 -7.60 5.61
CA VAL A 326 16.66 -7.63 6.10
C VAL A 326 15.70 -8.16 5.03
N LEU A 327 15.84 -7.75 3.77
CA LEU A 327 15.03 -8.28 2.66
C LEU A 327 15.12 -9.81 2.57
N TYR A 328 16.34 -10.36 2.55
CA TYR A 328 16.54 -11.79 2.40
C TYR A 328 16.16 -12.56 3.68
N ALA A 329 16.49 -12.03 4.86
CA ALA A 329 16.11 -12.64 6.13
C ALA A 329 14.57 -12.76 6.28
N LEU A 330 13.82 -11.71 5.94
CA LEU A 330 12.34 -11.74 6.00
C LEU A 330 11.71 -12.56 4.88
N SER A 331 12.46 -12.84 3.80
CA SER A 331 12.01 -13.75 2.74
C SER A 331 12.17 -15.23 3.09
N LEU A 332 13.12 -15.60 3.96
CA LEU A 332 13.40 -17.00 4.33
C LEU A 332 12.19 -17.78 4.88
N PRO A 333 11.38 -17.23 5.82
CA PRO A 333 10.21 -17.94 6.35
C PRO A 333 9.27 -18.40 5.23
N PHE A 334 9.09 -17.57 4.21
CA PHE A 334 8.21 -17.87 3.08
C PHE A 334 8.69 -19.09 2.27
N TYR A 335 10.01 -19.25 2.09
CA TYR A 335 10.57 -20.40 1.38
C TYR A 335 10.41 -21.70 2.16
N ILE A 336 10.64 -21.64 3.48
CA ILE A 336 10.47 -22.81 4.36
C ILE A 336 9.01 -23.28 4.30
N PHE A 337 8.06 -22.36 4.40
CA PHE A 337 6.65 -22.68 4.35
C PHE A 337 6.19 -23.29 3.02
N LYS A 338 6.76 -22.85 1.88
CA LYS A 338 6.44 -23.43 0.57
C LYS A 338 6.97 -24.87 0.42
N ALA A 339 8.05 -25.23 1.10
CA ALA A 339 8.62 -26.58 1.04
C ALA A 339 7.67 -27.65 1.63
N PHE A 340 6.72 -27.28 2.49
CA PHE A 340 5.82 -28.21 3.17
C PHE A 340 4.51 -28.51 2.43
N SER A 341 4.32 -28.05 1.18
CA SER A 341 3.10 -28.28 0.36
C SER A 341 1.80 -28.24 1.17
N PRO A 342 1.44 -27.08 1.75
CA PRO A 342 0.25 -26.97 2.58
C PRO A 342 -1.02 -27.28 1.76
N PRO A 343 -2.04 -27.93 2.37
CA PRO A 343 -3.34 -28.16 1.73
C PRO A 343 -3.97 -26.83 1.27
N GLN A 344 -4.78 -26.88 0.21
CA GLN A 344 -5.31 -25.67 -0.46
C GLN A 344 -6.03 -24.71 0.50
N ASP A 345 -6.68 -25.24 1.54
CA ASP A 345 -7.40 -24.45 2.54
C ASP A 345 -6.47 -23.60 3.44
N ALA A 346 -5.20 -23.99 3.56
CA ALA A 346 -4.19 -23.28 4.35
C ALA A 346 -3.45 -22.21 3.54
N MET A 347 -3.78 -21.98 2.26
CA MET A 347 -3.07 -21.00 1.41
C MET A 347 -3.29 -19.54 1.84
N TRP A 348 -4.45 -19.24 2.43
CA TRP A 348 -4.85 -17.87 2.77
C TRP A 348 -3.97 -17.21 3.85
N PRO A 349 -3.64 -17.89 4.98
CA PRO A 349 -2.66 -17.39 5.95
C PRO A 349 -1.28 -17.05 5.36
N PHE A 350 -0.81 -17.77 4.33
CA PHE A 350 0.50 -17.48 3.73
C PHE A 350 0.55 -16.12 3.05
N LEU A 351 -0.54 -15.65 2.46
CA LEU A 351 -0.62 -14.31 1.87
C LEU A 351 -0.47 -13.21 2.92
N ILE A 352 -1.05 -13.40 4.11
CA ILE A 352 -0.92 -12.46 5.22
C ILE A 352 0.53 -12.42 5.71
N ILE A 353 1.14 -13.60 5.94
CA ILE A 353 2.55 -13.69 6.36
C ILE A 353 3.46 -13.05 5.30
N PHE A 354 3.21 -13.34 4.02
CA PHE A 354 3.96 -12.76 2.91
C PHE A 354 3.86 -11.24 2.90
N VAL A 355 2.66 -10.67 3.02
CA VAL A 355 2.44 -9.22 3.06
C VAL A 355 3.16 -8.60 4.26
N ILE A 356 3.02 -9.19 5.45
CA ILE A 356 3.68 -8.71 6.67
C ILE A 356 5.21 -8.74 6.54
N SER A 357 5.77 -9.74 5.87
CA SER A 357 7.21 -9.86 5.62
C SER A 357 7.70 -8.89 4.54
N ILE A 358 7.01 -8.78 3.40
CA ILE A 358 7.50 -7.99 2.26
C ILE A 358 7.33 -6.48 2.50
N TYR A 359 6.29 -6.07 3.21
CA TYR A 359 5.99 -4.66 3.46
C TYR A 359 7.14 -3.87 4.11
N PRO A 360 7.70 -4.29 5.26
CA PRO A 360 8.81 -3.57 5.89
C PRO A 360 10.08 -3.59 5.03
N THR A 361 10.32 -4.65 4.26
CA THR A 361 11.50 -4.72 3.38
C THR A 361 11.44 -3.67 2.27
N ARG A 362 10.25 -3.40 1.71
CA ARG A 362 10.03 -2.35 0.70
C ARG A 362 10.26 -0.95 1.28
N ILE A 363 9.86 -0.73 2.54
CA ILE A 363 10.12 0.54 3.24
C ILE A 363 11.62 0.73 3.48
N ILE A 364 12.30 -0.28 4.01
CA ILE A 364 13.73 -0.21 4.35
C ILE A 364 14.57 -0.03 3.08
N THR A 365 14.24 -0.71 1.98
CA THR A 365 14.93 -0.54 0.69
C THR A 365 14.72 0.87 0.11
N GLY A 366 13.52 1.44 0.20
CA GLY A 366 13.26 2.83 -0.17
C GLY A 366 14.06 3.82 0.67
N TRP A 367 14.10 3.61 2.00
CA TRP A 367 14.89 4.44 2.92
C TRP A 367 16.39 4.36 2.63
N ALA A 368 16.93 3.15 2.44
CA ALA A 368 18.32 2.93 2.11
C ALA A 368 18.71 3.60 0.77
N TYR A 369 17.80 3.59 -0.21
CA TYR A 369 17.98 4.31 -1.47
C TYR A 369 18.03 5.83 -1.25
N ARG A 370 17.09 6.43 -0.50
CA ARG A 370 17.11 7.87 -0.18
C ARG A 370 18.41 8.26 0.52
N GLN A 371 18.84 7.45 1.48
CA GLN A 371 20.07 7.69 2.22
C GLN A 371 21.30 7.68 1.30
N ALA A 372 21.32 6.83 0.27
CA ALA A 372 22.38 6.81 -0.75
C ALA A 372 22.35 8.08 -1.62
N VAL A 373 21.16 8.54 -2.02
CA VAL A 373 20.99 9.77 -2.80
C VAL A 373 21.44 11.01 -2.01
N VAL A 374 21.01 11.15 -0.76
CA VAL A 374 21.41 12.28 0.10
C VAL A 374 22.93 12.31 0.29
N ARG A 375 23.57 11.16 0.49
CA ARG A 375 25.04 11.09 0.60
C ARG A 375 25.76 11.38 -0.72
N PHE A 376 25.15 11.02 -1.86
CA PHE A 376 25.65 11.37 -3.18
C PHE A 376 25.61 12.88 -3.43
N GLU A 377 24.49 13.53 -3.13
CA GLU A 377 24.32 14.99 -3.24
C GLU A 377 25.30 15.75 -2.33
N GLN A 378 25.59 15.22 -1.15
CA GLN A 378 26.59 15.78 -0.23
C GLN A 378 28.05 15.48 -0.61
N GLY A 379 28.30 14.76 -1.70
CA GLY A 379 29.64 14.35 -2.12
C GLY A 379 30.36 13.39 -1.16
N ARG A 380 29.65 12.83 -0.17
CA ARG A 380 30.23 11.97 0.87
C ARG A 380 30.37 10.55 0.34
N ARG A 381 31.53 10.25 -0.23
CA ARG A 381 31.88 8.88 -0.63
C ARG A 381 32.21 8.04 0.59
N ALA A 382 31.69 6.81 0.62
CA ALA A 382 32.04 5.87 1.66
C ALA A 382 33.49 5.41 1.51
N HIS A 383 34.14 5.16 2.64
CA HIS A 383 35.52 4.69 2.67
C HIS A 383 35.64 3.35 1.94
N TRP A 384 36.76 3.15 1.24
CA TRP A 384 37.02 1.95 0.45
C TRP A 384 36.89 0.67 1.29
N SER A 385 37.44 0.66 2.51
CA SER A 385 37.35 -0.48 3.44
C SER A 385 35.91 -0.89 3.75
N LEU A 386 35.03 0.08 4.04
CA LEU A 386 33.63 -0.18 4.34
C LEU A 386 32.88 -0.78 3.14
N ARG A 387 33.21 -0.34 1.92
CA ARG A 387 32.61 -0.89 0.69
C ARG A 387 33.00 -2.34 0.47
N TRP A 388 34.27 -2.68 0.70
CA TRP A 388 34.76 -4.05 0.58
C TRP A 388 34.21 -4.95 1.68
N LEU A 389 34.12 -4.46 2.91
CA LEU A 389 33.52 -5.22 4.00
C LEU A 389 32.04 -5.51 3.73
N CYS A 390 31.25 -4.49 3.34
CA CYS A 390 29.85 -4.68 3.01
C CYS A 390 29.65 -5.60 1.80
N GLY A 391 30.44 -5.42 0.73
CA GLY A 391 30.37 -6.29 -0.45
C GLY A 391 30.82 -7.72 -0.16
N GLY A 392 31.88 -7.88 0.63
CA GLY A 392 32.44 -9.15 1.05
C GLY A 392 31.53 -9.95 1.98
N VAL A 393 30.67 -9.30 2.76
CA VAL A 393 29.61 -9.97 3.55
C VAL A 393 28.37 -10.25 2.70
N LEU A 394 27.97 -9.31 1.85
CA LEU A 394 26.74 -9.41 1.07
C LEU A 394 26.80 -10.52 0.01
N MET A 395 27.89 -10.61 -0.75
CA MET A 395 28.04 -11.62 -1.81
C MET A 395 27.95 -13.07 -1.32
N PRO A 396 28.67 -13.51 -0.28
CA PRO A 396 28.53 -14.87 0.23
C PRO A 396 27.15 -15.12 0.84
N LEU A 397 26.52 -14.13 1.46
CA LEU A 397 25.16 -14.28 1.99
C LEU A 397 24.15 -14.51 0.85
N LEU A 398 24.24 -13.76 -0.26
CA LEU A 398 23.37 -13.98 -1.42
C LEU A 398 23.70 -15.30 -2.12
N ALA A 399 24.97 -15.68 -2.23
CA ALA A 399 25.37 -16.96 -2.80
C ALA A 399 24.82 -18.13 -1.97
N PHE A 400 24.89 -18.02 -0.63
CA PHE A 400 24.29 -18.98 0.29
C PHE A 400 22.77 -19.03 0.16
N TYR A 401 22.11 -17.89 -0.01
CA TYR A 401 20.67 -17.83 -0.26
C TYR A 401 20.30 -18.51 -1.59
N VAL A 402 21.02 -18.25 -2.68
CA VAL A 402 20.84 -18.93 -3.98
C VAL A 402 21.14 -20.43 -3.86
N PHE A 403 22.10 -20.82 -3.03
CA PHE A 403 22.37 -22.21 -2.72
C PHE A 403 21.20 -22.86 -1.96
N ILE A 404 20.57 -22.19 -1.00
CA ILE A 404 19.33 -22.71 -0.38
C ILE A 404 18.21 -22.87 -1.42
N LEU A 405 18.07 -21.91 -2.34
CA LEU A 405 17.13 -22.02 -3.47
C LEU A 405 17.43 -23.25 -4.34
N PHE A 406 18.70 -23.59 -4.52
CA PHE A 406 19.10 -24.82 -5.21
C PHE A 406 18.59 -26.07 -4.51
N PHE A 407 18.59 -26.12 -3.17
CA PHE A 407 18.12 -27.30 -2.45
C PHE A 407 16.59 -27.39 -2.42
N THR A 408 15.89 -26.25 -2.39
CA THR A 408 14.42 -26.23 -2.31
C THR A 408 13.75 -26.79 -3.58
N GLN A 409 14.34 -26.62 -4.77
CA GLN A 409 13.84 -27.26 -6.00
C GLN A 409 13.91 -28.79 -5.98
N PHE A 410 14.77 -29.40 -5.16
CA PHE A 410 14.84 -30.86 -5.01
C PHE A 410 13.93 -31.38 -3.89
N LEU A 411 13.50 -30.52 -2.96
CA LEU A 411 12.63 -30.87 -1.82
C LEU A 411 11.14 -30.60 -2.09
N GLY A 412 10.80 -29.69 -3.01
CA GLY A 412 9.41 -29.33 -3.30
C GLY A 412 8.63 -30.39 -4.07
N ALA A 413 7.38 -30.66 -3.67
CA ALA A 413 6.50 -31.65 -4.30
C ALA A 413 6.15 -31.34 -5.78
N GLU A 414 6.40 -30.11 -6.27
CA GLU A 414 6.19 -29.69 -7.68
C GLU A 414 7.46 -29.72 -8.55
N GLY A 415 8.60 -30.20 -8.03
CA GLY A 415 9.83 -30.41 -8.81
C GLY A 415 10.40 -29.14 -9.46
N LYS A 416 10.85 -29.21 -10.72
CA LYS A 416 11.50 -28.09 -11.43
C LYS A 416 10.56 -26.94 -11.86
N ARG A 417 9.24 -27.17 -11.90
CA ARG A 417 8.25 -26.12 -12.20
C ARG A 417 8.15 -25.08 -11.09
N THR A 418 8.56 -25.45 -9.88
CA THR A 418 8.60 -24.56 -8.74
C THR A 418 9.47 -23.33 -9.00
N LEU A 419 10.57 -23.42 -9.77
CA LEU A 419 11.43 -22.26 -10.12
C LEU A 419 10.74 -21.19 -10.98
N PHE A 420 9.84 -21.58 -11.89
CA PHE A 420 9.04 -20.62 -12.66
C PHE A 420 7.93 -19.98 -11.81
N GLN A 421 7.46 -20.69 -10.77
CA GLN A 421 6.53 -20.18 -9.76
C GLN A 421 7.24 -19.49 -8.56
N HIS A 422 8.58 -19.54 -8.45
CA HIS A 422 9.36 -19.07 -7.30
C HIS A 422 9.67 -17.58 -7.34
N HIS A 423 9.00 -16.82 -8.20
CA HIS A 423 9.24 -15.39 -8.31
C HIS A 423 8.55 -14.60 -7.18
N ALA A 424 8.92 -14.89 -5.93
CA ALA A 424 8.55 -14.17 -4.72
C ALA A 424 8.92 -12.66 -4.77
N LEU A 425 9.79 -12.28 -5.71
CA LEU A 425 10.17 -10.89 -6.01
C LEU A 425 9.22 -10.17 -6.99
N LEU A 426 8.40 -10.90 -7.74
CA LEU A 426 7.63 -10.36 -8.86
C LEU A 426 6.13 -10.29 -8.61
N LEU A 427 5.53 -11.33 -8.06
CA LEU A 427 4.08 -11.35 -7.83
C LEU A 427 3.78 -11.81 -6.41
N PRO A 428 2.94 -11.08 -5.67
CA PRO A 428 2.36 -11.60 -4.45
C PRO A 428 1.30 -12.62 -4.86
N SER A 429 1.70 -13.81 -5.28
CA SER A 429 0.79 -14.91 -5.55
C SER A 429 1.47 -16.24 -5.22
N PRO A 430 0.82 -17.11 -4.43
CA PRO A 430 1.34 -18.44 -4.14
C PRO A 430 1.18 -19.41 -5.33
N PHE A 431 0.50 -18.99 -6.41
CA PHE A 431 0.08 -19.79 -7.57
C PHE A 431 0.96 -19.60 -8.80
#